data_AF-A0A7J3WX30-F1
#
_entry.id   AF-A0A7J3WX30-F1
#
_cell.length_a   1.000
_cell.length_b   1.000
_cell.length_c   1.000
_cell.angle_alpha   90.00
_cell.angle_beta   90.00
_cell.angle_gamma   90.00
#
_symmetry.space_group_name_H-M   'P 1'
#
loop_
_entity.id
_entity.type
_entity.pdbx_description
1 polymer ?
#
loop_
_entity_poly.entity_id
_entity_poly.type
_entity_poly.pdbx_seq_one_letter_code
_entity_poly.pdbx_strand_id
1 'polypeptide(L)' 'MIKLSKLQQYLEYLKELCKVDLESFINDFKIAGDAQRYLQVSIECMIDIGNEIISSLQLQRPERYRDIP' A
#
# COMPACT_ATOMS: atom_id res chain seq x y z
N MET A 1 -2.88 -0.42 -15.44
CA MET A 1 -4.20 -0.11 -14.82
C MET A 1 -4.61 -1.06 -13.69
N ILE A 2 -4.29 -2.37 -13.74
CA ILE A 2 -4.66 -3.34 -12.68
C ILE A 2 -4.07 -3.00 -11.30
N LYS A 3 -2.80 -2.54 -11.25
CA LYS A 3 -2.11 -2.19 -9.99
C LYS A 3 -2.75 -1.01 -9.26
N LEU A 4 -3.15 0.03 -9.99
CA LEU A 4 -3.84 1.19 -9.41
C LEU A 4 -5.20 0.81 -8.83
N SER A 5 -5.95 -0.06 -9.52
CA SER A 5 -7.23 -0.57 -9.02
C SER A 5 -7.05 -1.40 -7.73
N LYS A 6 -6.00 -2.23 -7.66
CA LYS A 6 -5.66 -2.96 -6.41
C LYS A 6 -5.29 -2.01 -5.27
N LEU A 7 -4.46 -0.99 -5.54
CA LEU A 7 -4.11 0.03 -4.55
C LEU A 7 -5.37 0.73 -4.01
N GLN A 8 -6.28 1.13 -4.89
CA GLN A 8 -7.55 1.74 -4.49
C GLN A 8 -8.36 0.81 -3.58
N GLN A 9 -8.48 -0.47 -3.94
CA GLN A 9 -9.18 -1.47 -3.13
C GLN A 9 -8.54 -1.66 -1.74
N TYR A 10 -7.21 -1.75 -1.66
CA TYR A 10 -6.53 -1.87 -0.37
C TYR A 10 -6.69 -0.62 0.50
N LEU A 11 -6.68 0.58 -0.10
CA LEU A 11 -6.96 1.82 0.60
C LEU A 11 -8.42 1.87 1.12
N GLU A 12 -9.38 1.31 0.39
CA GLU A 12 -10.76 1.17 0.88
C GLU A 12 -10.82 0.23 2.08
N TYR A 13 -10.16 -0.93 2.04
CA TYR A 13 -10.10 -1.83 3.20
C TYR A 13 -9.47 -1.17 4.42
N LEU A 14 -8.38 -0.43 4.24
CA LEU A 14 -7.75 0.32 5.32
C LEU A 14 -8.68 1.38 5.91
N LYS A 15 -9.44 2.10 5.07
CA LYS A 15 -10.43 3.09 5.53
C LYS A 15 -11.55 2.44 6.34
N GLU A 16 -12.00 1.23 5.96
CA GLU A 16 -12.97 0.48 6.76
C GLU A 16 -12.38 0.05 8.10
N LEU A 17 -11.14 -0.42 8.13
CA LEU A 17 -10.45 -0.78 9.38
C LEU A 17 -10.24 0.43 10.31
N CYS A 18 -10.08 1.65 9.78
CA CYS A 18 -10.01 2.86 10.59
C CYS A 18 -11.30 3.17 11.37
N LYS A 19 -12.44 2.53 11.04
CA LYS A 19 -13.70 2.69 11.77
C LYS A 19 -13.79 1.82 13.03
N VAL A 20 -12.87 0.86 13.18
CA VAL A 20 -12.77 0.01 14.37
C VAL A 20 -12.22 0.85 15.53
N ASP A 21 -12.79 0.69 16.71
CA ASP A 21 -12.29 1.36 17.90
C ASP A 21 -10.93 0.81 18.35
N LEU A 22 -10.21 1.60 19.14
CA LEU A 22 -8.84 1.29 19.56
C LEU A 22 -8.76 -0.02 20.39
N GLU A 23 -9.75 -0.30 21.23
CA GLU A 23 -9.73 -1.48 22.10
C GLU A 23 -9.88 -2.75 21.27
N SER A 24 -10.83 -2.77 20.33
CA SER A 24 -11.01 -3.85 19.37
C SER A 24 -9.77 -4.04 18.49
N PHE A 25 -9.15 -2.95 18.04
CA PHE A 25 -7.95 -3.00 17.20
C PHE A 25 -6.74 -3.61 17.92
N ILE A 26 -6.53 -3.27 19.19
CA ILE A 26 -5.39 -3.77 19.97
C ILE A 26 -5.61 -5.23 20.41
N ASN A 27 -6.85 -5.61 20.71
CA ASN A 27 -7.16 -6.92 21.29
C ASN A 27 -7.52 -8.00 20.26
N ASP A 28 -7.83 -7.66 19.02
CA ASP A 28 -8.03 -8.63 17.94
C ASP A 28 -6.85 -8.63 16.95
N PHE A 29 -5.99 -9.65 17.07
CA PHE A 29 -4.82 -9.82 16.21
C PHE A 29 -5.17 -9.92 14.72
N LYS A 30 -6.39 -10.33 14.37
CA LYS A 30 -6.83 -10.41 12.96
C LYS A 30 -7.00 -9.01 12.39
N ILE A 31 -7.63 -8.10 13.14
CA ILE A 31 -7.83 -6.72 12.72
C ILE A 31 -6.48 -6.01 12.55
N ALA A 32 -5.59 -6.17 13.54
CA ALA A 32 -4.23 -5.62 13.46
C ALA A 32 -3.41 -6.25 12.31
N GLY A 33 -3.53 -7.56 12.12
CA GLY A 33 -2.85 -8.29 11.04
C GLY A 33 -3.34 -7.89 9.64
N ASP A 34 -4.65 -7.73 9.47
CA ASP A 34 -5.26 -7.25 8.22
C ASP A 34 -4.79 -5.83 7.90
N ALA A 35 -4.78 -4.93 8.89
CA ALA A 35 -4.27 -3.57 8.72
C ALA A 35 -2.79 -3.56 8.30
N GLN A 36 -1.94 -4.34 8.97
CA GLN A 36 -0.52 -4.47 8.61
C GLN A 36 -0.36 -5.00 7.18
N ARG A 37 -1.10 -6.05 6.82
CA ARG A 37 -1.03 -6.67 5.50
C ARG A 37 -1.47 -5.71 4.41
N TYR A 38 -2.58 -5.00 4.60
CA TYR A 38 -3.10 -4.05 3.63
C TYR A 38 -2.20 -2.82 3.46
N LEU A 39 -1.56 -2.34 4.53
CA LEU A 39 -0.52 -1.32 4.43
C LEU A 39 0.67 -1.81 3.61
N GLN A 40 1.17 -3.02 3.89
CA GLN A 40 2.29 -3.61 3.17
C GLN A 40 2.00 -3.72 1.66
N VAL A 41 0.87 -4.33 1.26
CA VAL A 41 0.55 -4.47 -0.18
C VAL A 41 0.27 -3.13 -0.85
N SER A 42 -0.21 -2.13 -0.12
CA SER A 42 -0.41 -0.79 -0.65
C SER A 42 0.94 -0.14 -1.00
N ILE A 43 1.93 -0.26 -0.10
CA ILE A 43 3.30 0.23 -0.33
C ILE A 43 3.95 -0.52 -1.51
N GLU A 44 3.82 -1.85 -1.56
CA GLU A 44 4.32 -2.66 -2.68
C GLU A 44 3.70 -2.19 -4.01
N CYS A 45 2.38 -1.94 -4.05
CA CYS A 45 1.72 -1.42 -5.24
C CYS A 45 2.25 -0.04 -5.66
N MET A 46 2.51 0.87 -4.71
CA MET A 46 3.07 2.19 -5.00
C MET A 46 4.48 2.09 -5.61
N ILE A 47 5.35 1.27 -5.01
CA ILE A 47 6.69 1.00 -5.51
C ILE A 47 6.65 0.45 -6.94
N ASP A 48 5.77 -0.53 -7.19
CA ASP A 48 5.59 -1.13 -8.50
C ASP A 48 5.12 -0.11 -9.55
N ILE A 49 4.16 0.76 -9.19
CA ILE A 49 3.66 1.81 -10.07
C ILE A 49 4.78 2.80 -10.40
N GLY A 50 5.53 3.26 -9.39
CA GLY A 50 6.62 4.19 -9.61
C GLY A 50 7.76 3.60 -10.45
N ASN A 51 8.09 2.31 -10.26
CA ASN A 51 9.02 1.59 -11.13
C ASN A 51 8.52 1.51 -12.58
N GLU A 52 7.22 1.27 -12.81
CA GLU A 52 6.63 1.31 -14.16
C GLU A 52 6.75 2.69 -14.80
N ILE A 53 6.50 3.77 -14.04
CA ILE A 53 6.62 5.15 -14.51
C ILE A 53 8.07 5.47 -14.89
N ILE A 54 9.02 5.20 -14.01
CA ILE A 54 10.46 5.42 -14.24
C ILE A 54 10.94 4.69 -15.50
N SER A 55 10.56 3.42 -15.63
CA SER A 55 10.88 2.61 -16.80
C SER A 55 10.25 3.15 -18.08
N SER A 56 8.99 3.57 -18.03
CA SER A 56 8.26 4.11 -19.18
C SER A 56 8.82 5.46 -19.65
N LEU A 57 9.33 6.26 -18.72
CA LEU A 57 9.93 7.57 -18.99
C LEU A 57 11.44 7.50 -19.27
N GLN A 58 12.04 6.30 -19.31
CA GLN A 58 13.49 6.08 -19.44
C GLN A 58 14.34 6.89 -18.44
N LEU A 59 13.78 7.14 -17.25
CA LEU A 59 14.48 7.85 -16.19
C LEU A 59 15.58 6.96 -15.61
N GLN A 60 16.64 7.59 -15.10
CA GLN A 60 17.71 6.87 -14.42
C GLN A 60 17.11 6.08 -13.24
N ARG A 61 17.40 4.77 -13.17
CA ARG A 61 16.85 3.92 -12.11
C ARG A 61 17.31 4.42 -10.74
N PRO A 62 16.39 4.56 -9.77
CA PRO A 62 16.74 5.02 -8.44
C PRO A 62 17.60 3.98 -7.73
N GLU A 63 18.57 4.45 -6.93
CA GLU A 63 19.42 3.57 -6.13
C GLU A 63 18.73 3.13 -4.83
N ARG A 64 17.69 3.84 -4.37
CA ARG A 64 16.93 3.50 -3.16
C ARG A 64 15.41 3.60 -3.38
N TYR A 65 14.64 2.75 -2.68
CA TYR A 65 13.16 2.74 -2.76
C TYR A 65 12.50 4.08 -2.41
N ARG A 66 13.13 4.87 -1.54
CA ARG A 66 12.68 6.23 -1.14
C ARG A 66 12.81 7.29 -2.24
N ASP A 67 13.44 6.97 -3.36
CA ASP A 67 13.65 7.89 -4.48
C ASP A 67 12.58 7.71 -5.58
N ILE A 68 11.63 6.78 -5.37
CA ILE A 68 10.45 6.58 -6.22
C ILE A 68 9.35 7.56 -5.75
N PRO A 69 8.85 8.48 -6.60
CA PRO A 69 7.88 9.51 -6.23
C PRO A 69 6.45 8.99 -5.98
#